data_AF-A0AAV9JAX8-F1
#
_entry.id   AF-A0AAV9JAX8-F1
#
_cell.length_a   1.000
_cell.length_b   1.000
_cell.length_c   1.000
_cell.angle_alpha   90.00
_cell.angle_beta   90.00
_cell.angle_gamma   90.00
#
_symmetry.space_group_name_H-M   'P 1'
#
loop_
_entity.id
_entity.type
_entity.pdbx_description
1 polymer ?
#
loop_
_entity_poly.entity_id
_entity_poly.type
_entity_poly.pdbx_seq_one_letter_code
_entity_poly.pdbx_strand_id
1 'polypeptide(L)'
;MVPYNKDKQPSLSPWATGGTMQATVVLDQGGTVSFTNLDELSGRVVVRCGKSADVNSIVVKLEGESRTRLMSPGGGPHNERPRPQLEYHKILYKVQTVFPPAEVLEGRSRGAAKATYTLPPGQHEYAFKFKLPFNNACHSDRSSMPTVSMSGTGFEMARPPSQHVKKTLPPTLSGFPGEAEIRYFVKATISRHSIFKENPRAYTPFNFLPIEPPRPPASGSEVFARQKHTFSAFQNDEPAKSRMKGIFGMKKDSATAPAAADAPFVSVDARLPEPAILTCNQAIPLRILVKKMNDTHDTVYLQSLQISLVGNTNIRAHEVHRMESKSWVIMSKSNMGIAIGAPSDPANTETILDDHMWRGQPLPNTVAPSFETCNISRSYQLDIRIGLSYNGSSQSAAKPQTIVLPLRLEAMVNSGIAPPSELLEAMAEARAGIRRTSTTGLTSEKMKMEARTSSGFGANQVPPTPVDDAGPSGPLGMPARHRGNAEEQLPPAYSEAPPSYEDAVATNLRPVDAPRPVYAPPPAAEDNVLSGDEKKGWVN
;
A
#
# COMPACT_ATOMS: atom_id res chain seq x y z
N MET A 1 -14.29 -22.52 -5.94
CA MET A 1 -13.98 -22.76 -4.52
C MET A 1 -13.34 -24.15 -4.44
N VAL A 2 -12.04 -24.25 -4.11
CA VAL A 2 -11.36 -25.54 -3.97
C VAL A 2 -11.18 -25.79 -2.48
N PRO A 3 -11.63 -26.94 -1.93
CA PRO A 3 -11.54 -27.18 -0.49
C PRO A 3 -10.09 -27.46 -0.08
N TYR A 4 -9.55 -26.63 0.81
CA TYR A 4 -8.26 -26.87 1.45
C TYR A 4 -8.44 -27.97 2.50
N ASN A 5 -7.73 -29.10 2.32
CA ASN A 5 -7.84 -30.25 3.20
C ASN A 5 -7.13 -29.98 4.54
N LYS A 6 -7.89 -30.01 5.64
CA LYS A 6 -7.41 -29.64 6.99
C LYS A 6 -6.44 -30.63 7.61
N ASP A 7 -6.36 -31.86 7.10
CA ASP A 7 -5.62 -32.96 7.74
C ASP A 7 -4.19 -33.15 7.21
N LYS A 8 -3.68 -32.22 6.39
CA LYS A 8 -2.26 -32.17 6.04
C LYS A 8 -1.51 -31.22 6.99
N GLN A 9 -1.02 -31.78 8.10
CA GLN A 9 0.25 -31.29 8.64
C GLN A 9 1.30 -31.30 7.51
N PRO A 10 2.24 -30.33 7.46
CA PRO A 10 3.32 -30.37 6.48
C PRO A 10 4.23 -31.57 6.77
N SER A 11 3.99 -32.67 6.05
CA SER A 11 4.81 -33.87 6.11
C SER A 11 6.23 -33.50 5.69
N LEU A 12 7.16 -33.55 6.64
CA LEU A 12 8.57 -33.28 6.41
C LEU A 12 9.05 -34.24 5.30
N SER A 13 9.51 -33.66 4.18
CA SER A 13 10.10 -34.42 3.08
C SER A 13 11.29 -35.25 3.58
N PRO A 14 11.45 -36.53 3.19
CA PRO A 14 12.60 -37.33 3.60
C PRO A 14 13.90 -36.72 3.05
N TRP A 15 14.73 -36.18 3.94
CA TRP A 15 15.90 -35.36 3.57
C TRP A 15 17.17 -36.18 3.35
N ALA A 16 18.03 -35.67 2.47
CA ALA A 16 19.32 -36.27 2.13
C ALA A 16 20.31 -36.26 3.31
N THR A 17 20.96 -37.41 3.55
CA THR A 17 22.00 -37.61 4.56
C THR A 17 23.34 -37.01 4.11
N GLY A 18 23.48 -35.68 4.20
CA GLY A 18 24.72 -34.94 3.97
C GLY A 18 25.18 -34.20 5.22
N GLY A 19 26.48 -34.21 5.50
CA GLY A 19 27.09 -33.64 6.74
C GLY A 19 27.13 -32.11 6.83
N THR A 20 26.14 -31.41 6.28
CA THR A 20 26.02 -29.94 6.31
C THR A 20 25.15 -29.48 7.48
N MET A 21 25.49 -28.32 8.04
CA MET A 21 24.65 -27.64 9.03
C MET A 21 23.46 -26.99 8.31
N GLN A 22 22.25 -27.24 8.78
CA GLN A 22 21.01 -26.72 8.20
C GLN A 22 20.28 -25.81 9.21
N ALA A 23 19.49 -24.89 8.69
CA ALA A 23 18.71 -23.95 9.49
C ALA A 23 17.26 -23.89 8.98
N THR A 24 16.32 -23.67 9.89
CA THR A 24 14.91 -23.40 9.58
C THR A 24 14.37 -22.38 10.56
N VAL A 25 13.51 -21.48 10.10
CA VAL A 25 12.73 -20.59 10.98
C VAL A 25 11.31 -21.13 11.05
N VAL A 26 10.75 -21.17 12.25
CA VAL A 26 9.35 -21.57 12.49
C VAL A 26 8.69 -20.47 13.30
N LEU A 27 7.63 -19.87 12.76
CA LEU A 27 6.79 -18.91 13.47
C LEU A 27 5.77 -19.66 14.35
N ASP A 28 5.48 -19.13 15.53
CA ASP A 28 4.48 -19.74 16.43
C ASP A 28 3.06 -19.59 15.89
N GLN A 29 2.79 -18.46 15.21
CA GLN A 29 1.54 -18.21 14.49
C GLN A 29 1.71 -18.63 13.02
N GLY A 30 0.83 -19.51 12.55
CA GLY A 30 0.91 -20.10 11.21
C GLY A 30 0.65 -19.09 10.07
N GLY A 31 1.20 -19.37 8.90
CA GLY A 31 1.23 -18.46 7.73
C GLY A 31 -0.11 -18.10 7.08
N THR A 32 -1.25 -18.48 7.67
CA THR A 32 -2.60 -18.02 7.27
C THR A 32 -3.06 -16.76 7.99
N VAL A 33 -2.35 -16.33 9.04
CA VAL A 33 -2.68 -15.13 9.83
C VAL A 33 -1.92 -13.93 9.27
N SER A 34 -2.61 -12.80 9.10
CA SER A 34 -1.98 -11.52 8.83
C SER A 34 -1.62 -10.83 10.14
N PHE A 35 -0.34 -10.51 10.31
CA PHE A 35 0.15 -9.66 11.39
C PHE A 35 -0.23 -8.19 11.13
N THR A 36 -0.28 -7.39 12.18
CA THR A 36 -0.50 -5.94 12.14
C THR A 36 0.52 -5.21 13.02
N ASN A 37 0.47 -3.88 13.07
CA ASN A 37 1.36 -3.11 13.96
C ASN A 37 1.10 -3.49 15.42
N LEU A 38 2.10 -3.31 16.29
CA LEU A 38 2.06 -3.64 17.74
C LEU A 38 2.02 -5.13 18.07
N ASP A 39 1.76 -6.02 17.10
CA ASP A 39 1.81 -7.46 17.31
C ASP A 39 3.18 -7.95 17.75
N GLU A 40 3.15 -8.99 18.57
CA GLU A 40 4.32 -9.78 18.92
C GLU A 40 4.44 -10.95 17.95
N LEU A 41 5.45 -10.89 17.09
CA LEU A 41 5.85 -11.96 16.20
C LEU A 41 6.94 -12.78 16.91
N SER A 42 6.60 -14.02 17.26
CA SER A 42 7.50 -14.96 17.93
C SER A 42 7.67 -16.26 17.14
N GLY A 43 8.74 -16.98 17.46
CA GLY A 43 9.07 -18.25 16.84
C GLY A 43 10.41 -18.80 17.34
N ARG A 44 10.92 -19.79 16.62
CA ARG A 44 12.21 -20.43 16.90
C ARG A 44 13.03 -20.67 15.64
N VAL A 45 14.35 -20.50 15.78
CA VAL A 45 15.33 -20.99 14.81
C VAL A 45 15.69 -22.41 15.20
N VAL A 46 15.48 -23.35 14.27
CA VAL A 46 15.89 -24.75 14.42
C VAL A 46 17.18 -24.95 13.62
N VAL A 47 18.28 -25.26 14.31
CA VAL A 47 19.59 -25.55 13.70
C VAL A 47 19.87 -27.04 13.82
N ARG A 48 20.15 -27.70 12.68
CA ARG A 48 20.47 -29.13 12.63
C ARG A 48 21.93 -29.32 12.26
N CYS A 49 22.66 -30.04 13.10
CA CYS A 49 24.09 -30.28 13.00
C CYS A 49 24.35 -31.78 12.82
N GLY A 50 24.77 -32.22 11.62
CA GLY A 50 25.14 -33.62 11.38
C GLY A 50 26.47 -34.05 12.02
N LYS A 51 27.30 -33.08 12.44
CA LYS A 51 28.56 -33.22 13.19
C LYS A 51 28.70 -32.01 14.12
N SER A 52 29.64 -32.03 15.05
CA SER A 52 29.95 -30.84 15.84
C SER A 52 30.41 -29.69 14.95
N ALA A 53 30.03 -28.46 15.29
CA ALA A 53 30.27 -27.30 14.45
C ALA A 53 30.40 -26.01 15.26
N ASP A 54 31.44 -25.25 14.93
CA ASP A 54 31.74 -23.98 15.58
C ASP A 54 30.90 -22.82 15.04
N VAL A 55 30.21 -22.16 15.96
CA VAL A 55 29.29 -21.04 15.75
C VAL A 55 29.74 -19.86 16.61
N ASN A 56 29.84 -18.70 15.98
CA ASN A 56 30.13 -17.42 16.63
C ASN A 56 28.84 -16.78 17.18
N SER A 57 27.78 -16.80 16.37
CA SER A 57 26.47 -16.26 16.75
C SER A 57 25.33 -16.82 15.89
N ILE A 58 24.11 -16.72 16.39
CA ILE A 58 22.88 -16.93 15.62
C ILE A 58 22.08 -15.63 15.74
N VAL A 59 21.85 -15.00 14.60
CA VAL A 59 21.18 -13.71 14.50
C VAL A 59 19.89 -13.87 13.72
N VAL A 60 18.79 -13.44 14.31
CA VAL A 60 17.48 -13.36 13.68
C VAL A 60 17.21 -11.92 13.29
N LYS A 61 16.64 -11.71 12.11
CA LYS A 61 16.25 -10.40 11.61
C LYS A 61 14.79 -10.42 11.24
N LEU A 62 14.04 -9.44 11.70
CA LEU A 62 12.71 -9.11 11.20
C LEU A 62 12.89 -8.02 10.13
N GLU A 63 12.59 -8.35 8.88
CA GLU A 63 12.80 -7.44 7.75
C GLU A 63 11.48 -7.22 6.99
N GLY A 64 11.33 -6.01 6.46
CA GLY A 64 10.27 -5.66 5.52
C GLY A 64 10.84 -4.75 4.45
N GLU A 65 10.45 -5.00 3.21
CA GLU A 65 11.06 -4.42 2.01
C GLU A 65 9.99 -3.89 1.06
N SER A 66 10.28 -2.78 0.38
CA SER A 66 9.49 -2.24 -0.73
C SER A 66 10.39 -2.11 -1.96
N ARG A 67 10.18 -2.95 -2.96
CA ARG A 67 11.01 -3.05 -4.17
C ARG A 67 10.22 -2.68 -5.40
N THR A 68 10.81 -1.87 -6.28
CA THR A 68 10.22 -1.48 -7.57
C THR A 68 11.27 -1.55 -8.68
N ARG A 69 10.86 -2.03 -9.86
CA ARG A 69 11.70 -2.15 -11.05
C ARG A 69 10.91 -1.76 -12.29
N LEU A 70 11.29 -0.66 -12.95
CA LEU A 70 10.64 -0.15 -14.15
C LEU A 70 11.66 0.05 -15.28
N MET A 71 11.21 0.04 -16.53
CA MET A 71 12.08 0.39 -17.68
C MET A 71 11.98 1.89 -17.96
N SER A 72 13.11 2.57 -18.13
CA SER A 72 13.11 3.97 -18.56
C SER A 72 12.49 4.13 -19.95
N PRO A 73 11.82 5.27 -20.25
CA PRO A 73 11.43 5.59 -21.61
C PRO A 73 12.67 5.57 -22.51
N GLY A 74 12.66 4.75 -23.55
CA GLY A 74 13.69 4.77 -24.58
C GLY A 74 13.45 5.91 -25.58
N GLY A 75 14.44 6.17 -26.44
CA GLY A 75 14.27 7.14 -27.54
C GLY A 75 14.40 8.60 -27.13
N GLY A 76 15.15 8.90 -26.06
CA GLY A 76 15.59 10.27 -25.76
C GLY A 76 16.47 10.88 -26.86
N PRO A 77 16.93 12.14 -26.73
CA PRO A 77 17.64 12.87 -27.79
C PRO A 77 18.88 12.17 -28.39
N HIS A 78 19.48 11.23 -27.65
CA HIS A 78 20.63 10.43 -28.09
C HIS A 78 20.26 8.98 -28.48
N ASN A 79 18.99 8.73 -28.82
CA ASN A 79 18.43 7.41 -29.12
C ASN A 79 18.72 6.35 -28.04
N GLU A 80 18.57 6.75 -26.77
CA GLU A 80 18.92 5.89 -25.64
C GLU A 80 18.01 4.66 -25.56
N ARG A 81 18.60 3.48 -25.40
CA ARG A 81 17.86 2.24 -25.16
C ARG A 81 17.19 2.28 -23.78
N PRO A 82 15.98 1.73 -23.61
CA PRO A 82 15.36 1.54 -22.30
C PRO A 82 16.32 0.85 -21.32
N ARG A 83 16.46 1.39 -20.11
CA ARG A 83 17.30 0.83 -19.04
C ARG A 83 16.44 0.49 -17.82
N PRO A 84 16.66 -0.66 -17.17
CA PRO A 84 15.99 -0.96 -15.90
C PRO A 84 16.42 0.06 -14.84
N GLN A 85 15.43 0.65 -14.17
CA GLN A 85 15.58 1.42 -12.95
C GLN A 85 15.07 0.55 -11.80
N LEU A 86 15.95 0.27 -10.84
CA LEU A 86 15.67 -0.53 -9.65
C LEU A 86 15.78 0.36 -8.42
N GLU A 87 14.72 0.40 -7.63
CA GLU A 87 14.65 1.10 -6.35
C GLU A 87 14.19 0.12 -5.26
N TYR A 88 14.86 0.19 -4.12
CA TYR A 88 14.69 -0.79 -3.03
C TYR A 88 14.78 -0.06 -1.70
N HIS A 89 13.80 -0.29 -0.84
CA HIS A 89 13.69 0.33 0.47
C HIS A 89 13.51 -0.71 1.57
N LYS A 90 14.40 -0.65 2.56
CA LYS A 90 14.26 -1.38 3.82
C LYS A 90 13.30 -0.62 4.75
N ILE A 91 12.02 -0.95 4.66
CA ILE A 91 10.94 -0.27 5.39
C ILE A 91 10.78 -0.77 6.83
N LEU A 92 11.29 -1.97 7.14
CA LEU A 92 11.36 -2.54 8.48
C LEU A 92 12.67 -3.31 8.63
N TYR A 93 13.37 -3.11 9.74
CA TYR A 93 14.58 -3.87 10.08
C TYR A 93 14.78 -3.87 11.59
N LYS A 94 14.63 -5.03 12.22
CA LYS A 94 15.00 -5.27 13.63
C LYS A 94 15.88 -6.50 13.72
N VAL A 95 16.80 -6.52 14.68
CA VAL A 95 17.81 -7.57 14.83
C VAL A 95 17.80 -8.11 16.26
N GLN A 96 17.80 -9.43 16.41
CA GLN A 96 17.94 -10.10 17.70
C GLN A 96 19.03 -11.18 17.60
N THR A 97 20.06 -11.07 18.43
CA THR A 97 21.02 -12.17 18.64
C THR A 97 20.40 -13.16 19.62
N VAL A 98 20.10 -14.37 19.14
CA VAL A 98 19.51 -15.45 19.97
C VAL A 98 20.55 -16.44 20.46
N PHE A 99 21.76 -16.38 19.90
CA PHE A 99 22.92 -17.11 20.39
C PHE A 99 24.20 -16.29 20.15
N PRO A 100 25.12 -16.21 21.11
CA PRO A 100 24.95 -16.63 22.51
C PRO A 100 23.88 -15.80 23.25
N PRO A 101 23.31 -16.31 24.36
CA PRO A 101 22.36 -15.56 25.18
C PRO A 101 22.96 -14.25 25.72
N ALA A 102 22.13 -13.24 25.95
CA ALA A 102 22.55 -11.92 26.42
C ALA A 102 23.37 -11.99 27.73
N GLU A 103 22.94 -12.82 28.68
CA GLU A 103 23.62 -13.12 29.95
C GLU A 103 25.09 -13.52 29.76
N VAL A 104 25.39 -14.32 28.73
CA VAL A 104 26.72 -14.82 28.39
C VAL A 104 27.57 -13.74 27.69
N LEU A 105 26.91 -12.74 27.10
CA LEU A 105 27.55 -11.56 26.50
C LEU A 105 27.90 -10.53 27.58
N GLU A 106 26.98 -10.25 28.49
CA GLU A 106 27.10 -9.26 29.58
C GLU A 106 28.13 -9.69 30.64
N GLY A 107 28.23 -10.99 30.92
CA GLY A 107 29.25 -11.55 31.81
C GLY A 107 30.70 -11.47 31.31
N ARG A 108 30.96 -10.86 30.14
CA ARG A 108 32.31 -10.72 29.57
C ARG A 108 32.80 -9.28 29.55
N SER A 109 33.81 -9.03 30.39
CA SER A 109 34.65 -7.83 30.32
C SER A 109 35.21 -7.60 28.91
N ARG A 110 35.32 -6.32 28.51
CA ARG A 110 35.67 -5.81 27.16
C ARG A 110 37.05 -6.23 26.57
N GLY A 111 37.74 -7.21 27.15
CA GLY A 111 39.06 -7.70 26.71
C GLY A 111 39.15 -9.20 26.42
N ALA A 112 38.06 -9.96 26.52
CA ALA A 112 38.07 -11.39 26.19
C ALA A 112 38.09 -11.61 24.65
N ALA A 113 38.95 -12.53 24.18
CA ALA A 113 38.99 -12.93 22.76
C ALA A 113 37.62 -13.45 22.28
N LYS A 114 37.35 -13.33 20.96
CA LYS A 114 36.10 -13.79 20.32
C LYS A 114 35.81 -15.25 20.68
N ALA A 115 34.94 -15.49 21.66
CA ALA A 115 34.66 -16.85 22.11
C ALA A 115 33.88 -17.60 21.01
N THR A 116 34.46 -18.71 20.57
CA THR A 116 33.82 -19.64 19.65
C THR A 116 33.04 -20.67 20.46
N TYR A 117 31.81 -21.00 20.03
CA TYR A 117 31.01 -22.03 20.68
C TYR A 117 30.83 -23.23 19.75
N THR A 118 31.15 -24.43 20.24
CA THR A 118 30.93 -25.66 19.47
C THR A 118 29.53 -26.20 19.77
N LEU A 119 28.64 -26.19 18.77
CA LEU A 119 27.38 -26.92 18.86
C LEU A 119 27.64 -28.43 18.64
N PRO A 120 27.16 -29.34 19.50
CA PRO A 120 27.29 -30.78 19.28
C PRO A 120 26.37 -31.24 18.14
N PRO A 121 26.55 -32.48 17.62
CA PRO A 121 25.61 -33.08 16.68
C PRO A 121 24.19 -33.13 17.27
N GLY A 122 23.17 -32.89 16.45
CA GLY A 122 21.76 -32.91 16.89
C GLY A 122 20.94 -31.72 16.39
N GLN A 123 19.79 -31.50 17.03
CA GLN A 123 18.90 -30.35 16.80
C GLN A 123 19.01 -29.37 17.97
N HIS A 124 19.20 -28.10 17.64
CA HIS A 124 19.28 -26.99 18.58
C HIS A 124 18.18 -25.97 18.26
N GLU A 125 17.55 -25.42 19.28
CA GLU A 125 16.43 -24.48 19.11
C GLU A 125 16.68 -23.18 19.86
N TYR A 126 16.44 -22.06 19.18
CA TYR A 126 16.67 -20.72 19.71
C TYR A 126 15.42 -19.87 19.47
N ALA A 127 14.72 -19.53 20.55
CA ALA A 127 13.53 -18.71 20.49
C ALA A 127 13.88 -17.25 20.11
N PHE A 128 12.99 -16.59 19.38
CA PHE A 128 13.05 -15.16 19.08
C PHE A 128 11.69 -14.52 19.27
N LYS A 129 11.70 -13.20 19.50
CA LYS A 129 10.49 -12.41 19.66
C LYS A 129 10.74 -10.98 19.21
N PHE A 130 9.92 -10.49 18.30
CA PHE A 130 9.92 -9.11 17.84
C PHE A 130 8.54 -8.49 18.05
N LYS A 131 8.54 -7.19 18.35
CA LYS A 131 7.33 -6.38 18.28
C LYS A 131 7.31 -5.56 17.00
N LEU A 132 6.25 -5.69 16.20
CA LEU A 132 6.08 -4.97 14.95
C LEU A 132 5.87 -3.47 15.23
N PRO A 133 6.71 -2.57 14.68
CA PRO A 133 6.60 -1.14 14.95
C PRO A 133 5.36 -0.54 14.29
N PHE A 134 5.05 0.71 14.64
CA PHE A 134 3.97 1.45 14.02
C PHE A 134 4.42 2.03 12.68
N ASN A 135 5.57 2.70 12.65
CA ASN A 135 6.08 3.37 11.46
C ASN A 135 7.11 2.53 10.68
N ASN A 136 7.32 2.95 9.43
CA ASN A 136 8.45 2.52 8.62
C ASN A 136 9.78 3.18 9.06
N ALA A 137 10.89 2.49 8.81
CA ALA A 137 12.26 2.96 9.09
C ALA A 137 12.95 3.63 7.88
N CYS A 138 12.19 3.91 6.81
CA CYS A 138 12.69 4.34 5.50
C CYS A 138 13.62 5.58 5.56
N HIS A 139 13.40 6.50 6.51
CA HIS A 139 14.15 7.75 6.64
C HIS A 139 15.56 7.60 7.26
N SER A 140 15.83 6.53 8.00
CA SER A 140 17.08 6.39 8.76
C SER A 140 18.22 5.70 8.00
N ASP A 141 17.94 5.10 6.84
CA ASP A 141 18.88 4.17 6.22
C ASP A 141 19.93 4.87 5.35
N ARG A 142 21.01 5.35 6.00
CA ARG A 142 22.27 5.69 5.31
C ARG A 142 22.97 4.47 4.70
N SER A 143 22.51 3.23 4.92
CA SER A 143 23.12 2.03 4.34
C SER A 143 22.64 1.74 2.93
N SER A 144 22.82 2.70 2.03
CA SER A 144 22.77 2.47 0.58
C SER A 144 24.04 1.71 0.11
N MET A 145 24.28 0.53 0.69
CA MET A 145 25.01 -0.53 0.00
C MET A 145 24.13 -0.90 -1.21
N PRO A 146 24.54 -0.58 -2.43
CA PRO A 146 23.63 -0.68 -3.56
C PRO A 146 23.38 -2.18 -3.83
N THR A 147 22.11 -2.56 -3.93
CA THR A 147 21.73 -3.98 -4.02
C THR A 147 21.92 -4.47 -5.44
N VAL A 148 22.82 -5.44 -5.62
CA VAL A 148 23.06 -6.11 -6.90
C VAL A 148 21.97 -7.15 -7.12
N SER A 149 21.10 -6.93 -8.10
CA SER A 149 20.23 -7.98 -8.64
C SER A 149 20.77 -8.45 -9.99
N MET A 150 20.60 -9.72 -10.34
CA MET A 150 20.98 -10.22 -11.65
C MET A 150 19.71 -10.66 -12.38
N SER A 151 19.35 -9.90 -13.41
CA SER A 151 18.26 -10.25 -14.33
C SER A 151 18.84 -10.97 -15.55
N GLY A 152 18.01 -11.61 -16.36
CA GLY A 152 18.43 -12.46 -17.51
C GLY A 152 19.23 -11.74 -18.62
N THR A 153 19.52 -10.45 -18.48
CA THR A 153 20.34 -9.64 -19.38
C THR A 153 21.54 -8.95 -18.71
N GLY A 154 21.82 -9.20 -17.43
CA GLY A 154 23.04 -8.72 -16.75
C GLY A 154 22.90 -8.33 -15.28
N PHE A 155 23.98 -7.79 -14.72
CA PHE A 155 24.02 -7.20 -13.37
C PHE A 155 23.30 -5.84 -13.34
N GLU A 156 22.26 -5.72 -12.51
CA GLU A 156 21.47 -4.52 -12.28
C GLU A 156 21.67 -4.03 -10.84
N MET A 157 22.21 -2.83 -10.69
CA MET A 157 22.57 -2.26 -9.39
C MET A 157 21.53 -1.24 -8.95
N ALA A 158 20.83 -1.51 -7.84
CA ALA A 158 19.88 -0.56 -7.24
C ALA A 158 20.62 0.70 -6.80
N ARG A 159 20.21 1.89 -7.29
CA ARG A 159 20.80 3.16 -6.85
C ARG A 159 20.23 3.57 -5.47
N PRO A 160 20.95 4.40 -4.70
CA PRO A 160 20.39 5.01 -3.49
C PRO A 160 19.05 5.70 -3.81
N PRO A 161 17.99 5.52 -3.00
CA PRO A 161 16.72 6.19 -3.25
C PRO A 161 16.81 7.71 -3.11
N SER A 162 15.97 8.43 -3.87
CA SER A 162 15.91 9.90 -3.86
C SER A 162 14.86 10.47 -2.90
N GLN A 163 13.87 9.68 -2.48
CA GLN A 163 12.75 10.13 -1.67
C GLN A 163 12.44 9.13 -0.55
N HIS A 164 12.28 9.63 0.68
CA HIS A 164 11.88 8.85 1.84
C HIS A 164 10.73 9.52 2.58
N VAL A 165 9.68 8.76 2.92
CA VAL A 165 8.52 9.22 3.69
C VAL A 165 8.39 8.41 4.98
N LYS A 166 8.14 9.10 6.10
CA LYS A 166 7.75 8.45 7.36
C LYS A 166 6.24 8.23 7.35
N LYS A 167 5.81 6.97 7.37
CA LYS A 167 4.40 6.53 7.32
C LYS A 167 4.25 5.25 8.16
N THR A 168 3.01 4.88 8.50
CA THR A 168 2.70 3.53 9.01
C THR A 168 3.24 2.48 8.05
N LEU A 169 3.66 1.31 8.56
CA LEU A 169 4.06 0.19 7.70
C LEU A 169 2.96 -0.12 6.64
N PRO A 170 3.29 -0.26 5.36
CA PRO A 170 2.34 -0.65 4.30
C PRO A 170 1.86 -2.10 4.45
N PRO A 171 0.73 -2.49 3.82
CA PRO A 171 0.36 -3.90 3.70
C PRO A 171 1.36 -4.68 2.83
N THR A 172 1.44 -6.00 3.02
CA THR A 172 2.06 -6.90 2.04
C THR A 172 1.41 -6.68 0.67
N LEU A 173 2.20 -6.47 -0.38
CA LEU A 173 1.74 -6.17 -1.72
C LEU A 173 2.43 -7.07 -2.74
N SER A 174 1.62 -7.69 -3.58
CA SER A 174 2.03 -8.59 -4.65
C SER A 174 1.08 -8.47 -5.83
N GLY A 175 1.36 -9.19 -6.92
CA GLY A 175 0.56 -9.19 -8.14
C GLY A 175 1.02 -8.18 -9.20
N PHE A 176 2.24 -7.64 -9.07
CA PHE A 176 2.94 -6.89 -10.12
C PHE A 176 4.29 -7.59 -10.42
N PRO A 177 4.28 -8.75 -11.10
CA PRO A 177 5.46 -9.62 -11.25
C PRO A 177 6.66 -8.89 -11.88
N GLY A 178 7.78 -8.86 -11.14
CA GLY A 178 9.01 -8.19 -11.60
C GLY A 178 8.96 -6.66 -11.66
N GLU A 179 7.83 -6.02 -11.28
CA GLU A 179 7.65 -4.56 -11.31
C GLU A 179 7.53 -3.94 -9.90
N ALA A 180 6.74 -4.52 -8.99
CA ALA A 180 6.53 -3.98 -7.64
C ALA A 180 6.15 -5.05 -6.60
N GLU A 181 6.80 -5.02 -5.44
CA GLU A 181 6.54 -5.91 -4.32
C GLU A 181 6.74 -5.19 -2.97
N ILE A 182 5.87 -5.49 -2.00
CA ILE A 182 6.09 -5.18 -0.58
C ILE A 182 5.99 -6.49 0.20
N ARG A 183 7.07 -6.90 0.84
CA ARG A 183 7.18 -8.21 1.50
C ARG A 183 7.75 -8.10 2.91
N TYR A 184 7.35 -9.03 3.77
CA TYR A 184 7.74 -9.10 5.18
C TYR A 184 8.17 -10.52 5.54
N PHE A 185 9.26 -10.63 6.30
CA PHE A 185 9.85 -11.93 6.62
C PHE A 185 10.76 -11.92 7.85
N VAL A 186 11.03 -13.12 8.36
CA VAL A 186 12.09 -13.39 9.32
C VAL A 186 13.24 -14.10 8.63
N LYS A 187 14.47 -13.61 8.83
CA LYS A 187 15.73 -14.17 8.27
C LYS A 187 16.67 -14.53 9.42
N ALA A 188 16.96 -15.81 9.60
CA ALA A 188 17.99 -16.29 10.52
C ALA A 188 19.32 -16.49 9.79
N THR A 189 20.44 -16.15 10.43
CA THR A 189 21.80 -16.41 9.95
C THR A 189 22.63 -17.02 11.07
N ILE A 190 23.19 -18.21 10.81
CA ILE A 190 24.10 -18.90 11.71
C ILE A 190 25.53 -18.52 11.30
N SER A 191 26.16 -17.65 12.08
CA SER A 191 27.52 -17.16 11.85
C SER A 191 28.54 -18.19 12.30
N ARG A 192 29.31 -18.75 11.37
CA ARG A 192 30.35 -19.75 11.63
C ARG A 192 31.71 -19.10 11.84
N HIS A 193 32.60 -19.78 12.57
CA HIS A 193 33.98 -19.34 12.70
C HIS A 193 34.82 -19.55 11.42
N SER A 194 34.46 -20.54 10.60
CA SER A 194 35.23 -20.95 9.42
C SER A 194 34.99 -20.02 8.21
N ILE A 195 35.95 -19.16 7.89
CA ILE A 195 35.94 -18.26 6.71
C ILE A 195 35.70 -18.98 5.36
N PHE A 196 36.07 -20.26 5.24
CA PHE A 196 35.90 -21.07 4.03
C PHE A 196 34.51 -21.73 3.89
N LYS A 197 33.62 -21.59 4.88
CA LYS A 197 32.32 -22.27 4.88
C LYS A 197 31.20 -21.26 4.98
N GLU A 198 30.28 -21.32 4.03
CA GLU A 198 29.09 -20.48 3.99
C GLU A 198 28.27 -20.60 5.29
N ASN A 199 27.71 -19.46 5.71
CA ASN A 199 26.87 -19.35 6.90
C ASN A 199 25.44 -19.81 6.57
N PRO A 200 24.91 -20.86 7.21
CA PRO A 200 23.54 -21.28 7.01
C PRO A 200 22.55 -20.15 7.26
N ARG A 201 21.59 -20.04 6.35
CA ARG A 201 20.54 -19.02 6.35
C ARG A 201 19.19 -19.70 6.24
N ALA A 202 18.19 -19.14 6.90
CA ALA A 202 16.80 -19.59 6.81
C ALA A 202 15.86 -18.38 6.71
N TYR A 203 14.76 -18.55 6.00
CA TYR A 203 13.82 -17.48 5.65
C TYR A 203 12.39 -17.96 5.88
N THR A 204 11.53 -17.11 6.44
CA THR A 204 10.09 -17.38 6.55
C THR A 204 9.31 -16.10 6.30
N PRO A 205 8.52 -16.01 5.21
CA PRO A 205 7.67 -14.86 4.93
C PRO A 205 6.41 -14.88 5.79
N PHE A 206 5.78 -13.71 5.94
CA PHE A 206 4.46 -13.58 6.54
C PHE A 206 3.65 -12.45 5.89
N ASN A 207 2.32 -12.51 6.03
CA ASN A 207 1.43 -11.44 5.56
C ASN A 207 1.29 -10.36 6.64
N PHE A 208 1.30 -9.10 6.20
CA PHE A 208 1.10 -7.93 7.06
C PHE A 208 -0.06 -7.08 6.52
N LEU A 209 -0.93 -6.64 7.42
CA LEU A 209 -2.05 -5.73 7.17
C LEU A 209 -2.04 -4.65 8.27
N PRO A 210 -1.79 -3.37 7.95
CA PRO A 210 -1.59 -2.35 8.98
C PRO A 210 -2.85 -1.95 9.73
N ILE A 211 -2.64 -1.34 10.90
CA ILE A 211 -3.65 -0.54 11.59
C ILE A 211 -4.08 0.63 10.69
N GLU A 212 -5.37 0.95 10.66
CA GLU A 212 -5.90 2.08 9.90
C GLU A 212 -5.61 3.43 10.58
N PRO A 213 -5.50 4.54 9.83
CA PRO A 213 -5.40 5.87 10.45
C PRO A 213 -6.66 6.18 11.30
N PRO A 214 -6.55 7.01 12.35
CA PRO A 214 -7.71 7.42 13.14
C PRO A 214 -8.80 8.00 12.23
N ARG A 215 -10.01 7.44 12.28
CA ARG A 215 -11.11 7.87 11.40
C ARG A 215 -11.49 9.33 11.72
N PRO A 216 -11.65 10.20 10.70
CA PRO A 216 -12.23 11.51 10.90
C PRO A 216 -13.66 11.39 11.47
N PRO A 217 -14.15 12.38 12.23
CA PRO A 217 -15.54 12.39 12.69
C PRO A 217 -16.49 12.38 11.49
N ALA A 218 -17.57 11.59 11.59
CA ALA A 218 -18.59 11.56 10.54
C ALA A 218 -19.26 12.92 10.41
N SER A 219 -19.34 13.46 9.19
CA SER A 219 -19.99 14.75 8.95
C SER A 219 -21.53 14.68 9.03
N GLY A 220 -22.10 13.48 8.92
CA GLY A 220 -23.53 13.28 8.69
C GLY A 220 -24.00 13.66 7.28
N SER A 221 -23.10 14.17 6.44
CA SER A 221 -23.33 14.45 5.02
C SER A 221 -22.93 13.28 4.12
N GLU A 222 -23.27 13.36 2.84
CA GLU A 222 -22.93 12.37 1.81
C GLU A 222 -22.14 13.05 0.69
N VAL A 223 -21.13 12.36 0.15
CA VAL A 223 -20.61 12.64 -1.19
C VAL A 223 -21.44 11.91 -2.24
N PHE A 224 -21.52 12.47 -3.43
CA PHE A 224 -22.29 11.87 -4.52
C PHE A 224 -21.62 12.03 -5.88
N ALA A 225 -21.80 11.01 -6.73
CA ALA A 225 -21.57 11.08 -8.15
C ALA A 225 -22.93 11.13 -8.83
N ARG A 226 -23.12 12.05 -9.78
CA ARG A 226 -24.40 12.26 -10.48
C ARG A 226 -24.22 12.15 -11.98
N GLN A 227 -25.11 11.41 -12.63
CA GLN A 227 -25.28 11.38 -14.08
C GLN A 227 -26.69 11.82 -14.46
N LYS A 228 -26.84 12.38 -15.66
CA LYS A 228 -28.15 12.77 -16.21
C LYS A 228 -28.30 12.23 -17.62
N HIS A 229 -29.49 11.78 -17.99
CA HIS A 229 -29.76 11.28 -19.34
C HIS A 229 -31.19 11.56 -19.78
N THR A 230 -31.32 12.11 -20.99
CA THR A 230 -32.60 12.29 -21.69
C THR A 230 -32.68 11.21 -22.76
N PHE A 231 -33.71 10.37 -22.70
CA PHE A 231 -34.00 9.40 -23.75
C PHE A 231 -34.51 10.11 -25.02
N SER A 232 -34.51 9.43 -26.17
CA SER A 232 -35.10 9.96 -27.41
C SER A 232 -36.59 9.64 -27.46
N ALA A 233 -37.46 10.55 -27.91
CA ALA A 233 -38.88 10.23 -28.10
C ALA A 233 -39.05 9.17 -29.19
N PHE A 234 -39.90 8.17 -28.93
CA PHE A 234 -40.34 7.25 -29.99
C PHE A 234 -41.31 8.01 -30.88
N GLN A 235 -40.94 8.21 -32.15
CA GLN A 235 -41.83 8.83 -33.12
C GLN A 235 -43.01 7.89 -33.38
N ASN A 236 -44.24 8.40 -33.20
CA ASN A 236 -45.40 7.77 -33.77
C ASN A 236 -45.36 8.02 -35.29
N ASP A 237 -44.98 6.98 -36.03
CA ASP A 237 -44.85 7.00 -37.49
C ASP A 237 -46.24 6.95 -38.15
N GLU A 238 -47.05 7.98 -37.89
CA GLU A 238 -48.26 8.26 -38.67
C GLU A 238 -47.81 8.78 -40.05
N PRO A 239 -48.08 8.04 -41.14
CA PRO A 239 -47.55 8.38 -42.45
C PRO A 239 -48.27 9.63 -42.97
N ALA A 240 -47.69 10.79 -42.71
CA ALA A 240 -48.10 12.08 -43.24
C ALA A 240 -47.98 12.07 -44.77
N LYS A 241 -49.01 11.54 -45.44
CA LYS A 241 -49.12 11.43 -46.90
C LYS A 241 -48.82 12.79 -47.50
N SER A 242 -47.68 12.88 -48.18
CA SER A 242 -47.19 14.10 -48.81
C SER A 242 -48.11 14.53 -49.94
N ARG A 243 -49.18 15.25 -49.61
CA ARG A 243 -50.05 15.87 -50.62
C ARG A 243 -49.23 16.88 -51.40
N MET A 244 -49.07 16.58 -52.69
CA MET A 244 -48.36 17.37 -53.69
C MET A 244 -48.83 18.84 -53.62
N LYS A 245 -47.88 19.79 -53.54
CA LYS A 245 -48.20 21.23 -53.46
C LYS A 245 -48.88 21.71 -54.73
N GLY A 246 -50.16 22.04 -54.64
CA GLY A 246 -50.83 22.92 -55.60
C GLY A 246 -50.35 24.36 -55.42
N ILE A 247 -50.07 25.03 -56.54
CA ILE A 247 -49.78 26.48 -56.57
C ILE A 247 -51.13 27.22 -56.54
N PHE A 248 -51.16 28.41 -55.92
CA PHE A 248 -52.35 29.24 -55.57
C PHE A 248 -53.16 28.76 -54.35
N GLY A 249 -53.19 29.56 -53.28
CA GLY A 249 -54.05 29.34 -52.11
C GLY A 249 -53.67 30.20 -50.90
N MET A 250 -54.59 31.06 -50.47
CA MET A 250 -54.45 32.07 -49.41
C MET A 250 -54.15 31.53 -48.00
N LYS A 251 -53.75 32.43 -47.10
CA LYS A 251 -53.56 32.22 -45.65
C LYS A 251 -54.68 31.37 -45.01
N LYS A 252 -54.29 30.39 -44.20
CA LYS A 252 -55.08 29.88 -43.08
C LYS A 252 -54.15 29.42 -41.96
N ASP A 253 -54.54 29.66 -40.72
CA ASP A 253 -53.68 29.45 -39.55
C ASP A 253 -53.22 28.01 -39.40
N SER A 254 -51.93 27.86 -39.04
CA SER A 254 -51.32 26.58 -38.74
C SER A 254 -51.88 26.06 -37.41
N ALA A 255 -52.85 25.15 -37.49
CA ALA A 255 -53.21 24.32 -36.34
C ALA A 255 -51.95 23.65 -35.79
N THR A 256 -51.72 23.81 -34.48
CA THR A 256 -50.56 23.25 -33.80
C THR A 256 -50.56 21.73 -33.99
N ALA A 257 -49.46 21.17 -34.50
CA ALA A 257 -49.28 19.73 -34.46
C ALA A 257 -49.36 19.25 -33.00
N PRO A 258 -49.92 18.06 -32.71
CA PRO A 258 -49.87 17.52 -31.36
C PRO A 258 -48.41 17.45 -30.94
N ALA A 259 -48.08 18.03 -29.77
CA ALA A 259 -46.73 17.98 -29.25
C ALA A 259 -46.31 16.50 -29.14
N ALA A 260 -45.14 16.18 -29.70
CA ALA A 260 -44.54 14.87 -29.47
C ALA A 260 -44.39 14.69 -27.95
N ALA A 261 -44.82 13.54 -27.42
CA ALA A 261 -44.65 13.27 -26.00
C ALA A 261 -43.15 13.31 -25.65
N ASP A 262 -42.78 14.16 -24.70
CA ASP A 262 -41.40 14.28 -24.26
C ASP A 262 -40.94 12.93 -23.69
N ALA A 263 -39.76 12.48 -24.11
CA ALA A 263 -39.18 11.27 -23.56
C ALA A 263 -38.69 11.47 -22.12
N PRO A 264 -38.58 10.40 -21.31
CA PRO A 264 -38.08 10.52 -19.95
C PRO A 264 -36.70 11.18 -19.86
N PHE A 265 -36.59 12.15 -18.96
CA PHE A 265 -35.34 12.74 -18.51
C PHE A 265 -35.11 12.28 -17.07
N VAL A 266 -33.94 11.68 -16.80
CA VAL A 266 -33.60 11.13 -15.48
C VAL A 266 -32.26 11.66 -14.99
N SER A 267 -32.14 11.78 -13.67
CA SER A 267 -30.86 11.98 -12.96
C SER A 267 -30.63 10.78 -12.06
N VAL A 268 -29.39 10.29 -12.01
CA VAL A 268 -28.99 9.13 -11.20
C VAL A 268 -27.87 9.56 -10.27
N ASP A 269 -28.03 9.26 -8.98
CA ASP A 269 -27.06 9.56 -7.93
C ASP A 269 -26.54 8.26 -7.32
N ALA A 270 -25.22 8.13 -7.20
CA ALA A 270 -24.57 7.16 -6.32
C ALA A 270 -23.93 7.92 -5.15
N ARG A 271 -24.16 7.49 -3.91
CA ARG A 271 -23.76 8.23 -2.70
C ARG A 271 -23.04 7.36 -1.67
N LEU A 272 -22.06 7.95 -0.99
CA LEU A 272 -21.36 7.38 0.17
C LEU A 272 -21.39 8.41 1.33
N PRO A 273 -21.35 7.98 2.60
CA PRO A 273 -21.14 8.87 3.74
C PRO A 273 -19.84 9.67 3.60
N GLU A 274 -19.80 10.88 4.16
CA GLU A 274 -18.59 11.71 4.23
C GLU A 274 -17.92 11.62 5.63
N PRO A 275 -16.63 11.27 5.72
CA PRO A 275 -15.68 10.98 4.63
C PRO A 275 -15.94 9.66 3.90
N ALA A 276 -15.72 9.65 2.58
CA ALA A 276 -15.85 8.47 1.71
C ALA A 276 -14.84 7.35 2.03
N ILE A 277 -15.13 6.58 3.09
CA ILE A 277 -14.28 5.49 3.58
C ILE A 277 -14.98 4.15 3.37
N LEU A 278 -14.34 3.27 2.61
CA LEU A 278 -14.65 1.84 2.56
C LEU A 278 -13.73 1.09 3.53
N THR A 279 -14.08 -0.14 3.89
CA THR A 279 -13.29 -0.93 4.86
C THR A 279 -13.14 -2.37 4.35
N CYS A 280 -11.93 -2.91 4.40
CA CYS A 280 -11.65 -4.27 3.91
C CYS A 280 -12.54 -5.31 4.59
N ASN A 281 -13.05 -6.27 3.81
CA ASN A 281 -14.01 -7.30 4.22
C ASN A 281 -15.33 -6.80 4.84
N GLN A 282 -15.65 -5.50 4.75
CA GLN A 282 -16.94 -4.94 5.18
C GLN A 282 -17.83 -4.63 3.96
N ALA A 283 -19.14 -4.58 4.20
CA ALA A 283 -20.12 -4.17 3.20
C ALA A 283 -19.96 -2.70 2.82
N ILE A 284 -20.31 -2.36 1.59
CA ILE A 284 -20.17 -1.00 1.05
C ILE A 284 -21.38 -0.15 1.49
N PRO A 285 -21.19 1.02 2.14
CA PRO A 285 -22.27 1.91 2.57
C PRO A 285 -22.80 2.76 1.40
N LEU A 286 -23.13 2.10 0.28
CA LEU A 286 -23.59 2.74 -0.95
C LEU A 286 -25.11 2.93 -0.94
N ARG A 287 -25.56 4.13 -1.31
CA ARG A 287 -26.96 4.44 -1.62
C ARG A 287 -27.09 4.90 -3.06
N ILE A 288 -28.10 4.42 -3.78
CA ILE A 288 -28.37 4.80 -5.17
C ILE A 288 -29.78 5.38 -5.27
N LEU A 289 -29.91 6.52 -5.96
CA LEU A 289 -31.18 7.16 -6.24
C LEU A 289 -31.34 7.39 -7.74
N VAL A 290 -32.57 7.27 -8.24
CA VAL A 290 -32.97 7.71 -9.57
C VAL A 290 -34.09 8.73 -9.43
N LYS A 291 -33.87 9.93 -9.98
CA LYS A 291 -34.77 11.06 -9.93
C LYS A 291 -35.40 11.30 -11.31
N LYS A 292 -36.73 11.37 -11.35
CA LYS A 292 -37.50 11.81 -12.52
C LYS A 292 -37.31 13.31 -12.70
N MET A 293 -36.95 13.78 -13.89
CA MET A 293 -36.61 15.19 -14.13
C MET A 293 -37.63 15.96 -14.97
N ASN A 294 -38.56 15.27 -15.65
CA ASN A 294 -39.68 15.84 -16.39
C ASN A 294 -40.96 15.02 -16.20
N ASP A 295 -42.11 15.66 -16.44
CA ASP A 295 -43.42 15.02 -16.34
C ASP A 295 -43.68 14.15 -17.58
N THR A 296 -43.52 12.84 -17.40
CA THR A 296 -43.66 11.82 -18.44
C THR A 296 -44.41 10.62 -17.87
N HIS A 297 -45.28 9.98 -18.66
CA HIS A 297 -46.07 8.82 -18.21
C HIS A 297 -45.53 7.48 -18.70
N ASP A 298 -44.30 7.47 -19.20
CA ASP A 298 -43.61 6.25 -19.58
C ASP A 298 -42.82 5.65 -18.41
N THR A 299 -42.62 4.33 -18.43
CA THR A 299 -41.83 3.62 -17.43
C THR A 299 -40.36 3.55 -17.86
N VAL A 300 -39.45 3.90 -16.94
CA VAL A 300 -38.01 3.60 -17.06
C VAL A 300 -37.70 2.37 -16.22
N TYR A 301 -36.87 1.47 -16.76
CA TYR A 301 -36.52 0.20 -16.11
C TYR A 301 -35.03 0.14 -15.79
N LEU A 302 -34.70 -0.37 -14.61
CA LEU A 302 -33.36 -0.83 -14.25
C LEU A 302 -33.12 -2.20 -14.91
N GLN A 303 -32.15 -2.27 -15.81
CA GLN A 303 -31.78 -3.49 -16.55
C GLN A 303 -30.52 -4.16 -16.02
N SER A 304 -29.56 -3.38 -15.51
CA SER A 304 -28.34 -3.92 -14.91
C SER A 304 -27.78 -3.01 -13.84
N LEU A 305 -27.09 -3.60 -12.88
CA LEU A 305 -26.30 -2.91 -11.87
C LEU A 305 -24.99 -3.66 -11.66
N GLN A 306 -23.87 -2.97 -11.86
CA GLN A 306 -22.54 -3.47 -11.51
C GLN A 306 -21.88 -2.48 -10.55
N ILE A 307 -21.27 -3.02 -9.48
CA ILE A 307 -20.45 -2.26 -8.54
C ILE A 307 -19.05 -2.85 -8.55
N SER A 308 -18.07 -2.02 -8.90
CA SER A 308 -16.67 -2.39 -8.99
C SER A 308 -15.80 -1.43 -8.20
N LEU A 309 -14.78 -1.95 -7.49
CA LEU A 309 -13.70 -1.13 -6.96
C LEU A 309 -12.59 -1.07 -8.00
N VAL A 310 -12.07 0.11 -8.30
CA VAL A 310 -10.91 0.33 -9.17
C VAL A 310 -9.80 0.90 -8.31
N GLY A 311 -8.69 0.18 -8.18
CA GLY A 311 -7.53 0.58 -7.40
C GLY A 311 -6.34 0.91 -8.29
N ASN A 312 -5.87 2.16 -8.19
CA ASN A 312 -4.70 2.63 -8.91
C ASN A 312 -3.48 2.49 -8.01
N THR A 313 -2.45 1.79 -8.47
CA THR A 313 -1.12 1.76 -7.84
C THR A 313 -0.16 2.63 -8.63
N ASN A 314 0.41 3.63 -7.96
CA ASN A 314 1.57 4.34 -8.50
C ASN A 314 2.82 3.60 -8.08
N ILE A 315 3.62 3.18 -9.06
CA ILE A 315 4.92 2.53 -8.92
C ILE A 315 5.96 3.56 -9.36
N ARG A 316 6.95 3.83 -8.52
CA ARG A 316 8.08 4.72 -8.82
C ARG A 316 9.39 3.94 -8.75
N ALA A 317 10.30 4.16 -9.68
CA ALA A 317 11.68 3.70 -9.62
C ALA A 317 12.60 4.84 -10.12
N HIS A 318 13.17 5.57 -9.17
CA HIS A 318 13.84 6.87 -9.38
C HIS A 318 12.89 7.85 -10.11
N GLU A 319 13.28 8.35 -11.28
CA GLU A 319 12.52 9.28 -12.12
C GLU A 319 11.48 8.59 -13.02
N VAL A 320 11.40 7.25 -12.99
CA VAL A 320 10.44 6.49 -13.81
C VAL A 320 9.20 6.20 -12.97
N HIS A 321 8.04 6.55 -13.52
CA HIS A 321 6.74 6.34 -12.88
C HIS A 321 5.85 5.48 -13.78
N ARG A 322 5.07 4.59 -13.17
CA ARG A 322 4.04 3.79 -13.83
C ARG A 322 2.79 3.77 -12.96
N MET A 323 1.62 3.94 -13.55
CA MET A 323 0.34 3.76 -12.86
C MET A 323 -0.31 2.47 -13.36
N GLU A 324 -0.63 1.57 -12.43
CA GLU A 324 -1.29 0.30 -12.71
C GLU A 324 -2.71 0.28 -12.12
N SER A 325 -3.71 -0.03 -12.93
CA SER A 325 -5.12 -0.05 -12.53
C SER A 325 -5.63 -1.47 -12.42
N LYS A 326 -6.05 -1.87 -11.21
CA LYS A 326 -6.70 -3.16 -10.94
C LYS A 326 -8.17 -2.97 -10.60
N SER A 327 -9.05 -3.82 -11.12
CA SER A 327 -10.48 -3.78 -10.80
C SER A 327 -10.93 -5.05 -10.09
N TRP A 328 -11.82 -4.86 -9.11
CA TRP A 328 -12.52 -5.92 -8.39
C TRP A 328 -14.02 -5.72 -8.59
N VAL A 329 -14.70 -6.68 -9.23
CA VAL A 329 -16.17 -6.71 -9.27
C VAL A 329 -16.67 -7.18 -7.90
N ILE A 330 -17.38 -6.32 -7.18
CA ILE A 330 -18.03 -6.68 -5.91
C ILE A 330 -19.35 -7.40 -6.19
N MET A 331 -20.14 -6.84 -7.11
CA MET A 331 -21.32 -7.51 -7.65
C MET A 331 -21.61 -7.06 -9.08
N SER A 332 -22.33 -7.90 -9.83
CA SER A 332 -22.91 -7.56 -11.13
C SER A 332 -24.22 -8.32 -11.30
N LYS A 333 -25.27 -7.61 -11.73
CA LYS A 333 -26.61 -8.12 -12.04
C LYS A 333 -27.06 -7.54 -13.38
N SER A 334 -27.73 -8.34 -14.19
CA SER A 334 -28.24 -8.00 -15.51
C SER A 334 -29.62 -8.63 -15.75
N ASN A 335 -30.29 -8.23 -16.83
CA ASN A 335 -31.64 -8.69 -17.21
C ASN A 335 -32.67 -8.48 -16.09
N MET A 336 -32.56 -7.37 -15.36
CA MET A 336 -33.29 -7.15 -14.11
C MET A 336 -34.75 -6.74 -14.34
N GLY A 337 -35.03 -5.93 -15.37
CA GLY A 337 -36.40 -5.52 -15.73
C GLY A 337 -37.19 -4.79 -14.64
N ILE A 338 -36.54 -4.19 -13.64
CA ILE A 338 -37.21 -3.59 -12.48
C ILE A 338 -37.70 -2.18 -12.85
N ALA A 339 -39.00 -1.91 -12.73
CA ALA A 339 -39.55 -0.58 -12.94
C ALA A 339 -39.04 0.42 -11.88
N ILE A 340 -38.72 1.65 -12.30
CA ILE A 340 -38.22 2.71 -11.42
C ILE A 340 -39.34 3.73 -11.19
N GLY A 341 -39.79 3.83 -9.93
CA GLY A 341 -40.91 4.70 -9.54
C GLY A 341 -42.24 4.26 -10.16
N ALA A 342 -43.26 5.11 -10.04
CA ALA A 342 -44.53 4.97 -10.76
C ALA A 342 -44.58 5.93 -11.96
N PRO A 343 -45.20 5.55 -13.09
CA PRO A 343 -45.36 6.46 -14.24
C PRO A 343 -46.20 7.70 -13.93
N SER A 344 -47.05 7.63 -12.90
CA SER A 344 -47.84 8.73 -12.35
C SER A 344 -47.06 9.69 -11.44
N ASP A 345 -45.83 9.38 -11.05
CA ASP A 345 -45.05 10.22 -10.15
C ASP A 345 -44.77 11.59 -10.78
N PRO A 346 -44.88 12.71 -10.04
CA PRO A 346 -44.54 14.02 -10.57
C PRO A 346 -43.03 14.15 -10.83
N ALA A 347 -42.65 15.08 -11.71
CA ALA A 347 -41.26 15.48 -11.87
C ALA A 347 -40.62 15.86 -10.51
N ASN A 348 -39.33 15.58 -10.39
CA ASN A 348 -38.51 15.67 -9.18
C ASN A 348 -38.73 14.58 -8.12
N THR A 349 -39.61 13.60 -8.33
CA THR A 349 -39.71 12.41 -7.46
C THR A 349 -38.41 11.60 -7.48
N GLU A 350 -37.91 11.21 -6.31
CA GLU A 350 -36.69 10.42 -6.12
C GLU A 350 -37.03 8.99 -5.69
N THR A 351 -36.68 8.00 -6.53
CA THR A 351 -36.76 6.57 -6.20
C THR A 351 -35.42 6.10 -5.67
N ILE A 352 -35.39 5.59 -4.44
CA ILE A 352 -34.20 4.90 -3.88
C ILE A 352 -34.20 3.46 -4.38
N LEU A 353 -33.07 2.99 -4.92
CA LEU A 353 -32.92 1.59 -5.33
C LEU A 353 -32.70 0.69 -4.10
N ASP A 354 -33.33 -0.48 -4.09
CA ASP A 354 -33.25 -1.47 -3.00
C ASP A 354 -31.80 -1.92 -2.72
N ASP A 355 -31.32 -1.66 -1.49
CA ASP A 355 -29.96 -1.98 -1.09
C ASP A 355 -29.71 -3.48 -0.97
N HIS A 356 -30.75 -4.31 -0.83
CA HIS A 356 -30.66 -5.76 -0.81
C HIS A 356 -30.04 -6.34 -2.11
N MET A 357 -29.92 -5.52 -3.16
CA MET A 357 -29.18 -5.87 -4.36
C MET A 357 -27.66 -6.01 -4.16
N TRP A 358 -27.05 -5.26 -3.22
CA TRP A 358 -25.60 -5.25 -2.92
C TRP A 358 -25.24 -5.36 -1.43
N ARG A 359 -26.20 -5.18 -0.53
CA ARG A 359 -26.02 -5.31 0.92
C ARG A 359 -25.46 -6.69 1.28
N GLY A 360 -24.51 -6.69 2.20
CA GLY A 360 -23.81 -7.92 2.62
C GLY A 360 -22.76 -8.44 1.63
N GLN A 361 -22.53 -7.79 0.48
CA GLN A 361 -21.36 -8.07 -0.37
C GLN A 361 -20.15 -7.29 0.17
N PRO A 362 -19.13 -7.96 0.74
CA PRO A 362 -17.97 -7.28 1.28
C PRO A 362 -16.97 -6.89 0.19
N LEU A 363 -16.06 -5.96 0.49
CA LEU A 363 -14.84 -5.82 -0.30
C LEU A 363 -14.04 -7.13 -0.29
N PRO A 364 -13.54 -7.64 -1.44
CA PRO A 364 -12.76 -8.87 -1.49
C PRO A 364 -11.50 -8.83 -0.63
N ASN A 365 -11.16 -9.95 0.02
CA ASN A 365 -9.98 -10.11 0.87
C ASN A 365 -8.61 -9.95 0.15
N THR A 366 -8.62 -9.76 -1.17
CA THR A 366 -7.43 -9.44 -1.99
C THR A 366 -7.21 -7.93 -2.19
N VAL A 367 -8.11 -7.10 -1.64
CA VAL A 367 -8.00 -5.63 -1.65
C VAL A 367 -7.10 -5.19 -0.48
N ALA A 368 -5.99 -4.53 -0.81
CA ALA A 368 -5.14 -3.87 0.16
C ALA A 368 -5.80 -2.55 0.64
N PRO A 369 -5.56 -2.07 1.87
CA PRO A 369 -5.92 -0.70 2.24
C PRO A 369 -5.23 0.33 1.34
N SER A 370 -5.69 1.57 1.36
CA SER A 370 -4.97 2.73 0.84
C SER A 370 -3.68 2.92 1.64
N PHE A 371 -2.55 3.10 0.95
CA PHE A 371 -1.26 3.30 1.60
C PHE A 371 -0.30 4.12 0.72
N GLU A 372 0.78 4.58 1.33
CA GLU A 372 1.87 5.30 0.69
C GLU A 372 3.20 4.85 1.30
N THR A 373 4.17 4.55 0.44
CA THR A 373 5.56 4.27 0.80
C THR A 373 6.48 5.19 0.01
N CYS A 374 7.79 5.04 0.22
CA CYS A 374 8.82 5.80 -0.46
C CYS A 374 8.77 5.63 -2.00
N ASN A 375 8.32 4.48 -2.53
CA ASN A 375 8.31 4.14 -3.96
C ASN A 375 6.98 3.55 -4.51
N ILE A 376 5.98 3.27 -3.67
CA ILE A 376 4.68 2.70 -4.06
C ILE A 376 3.53 3.37 -3.30
N SER A 377 2.43 3.73 -3.97
CA SER A 377 1.16 4.15 -3.32
C SER A 377 -0.08 3.50 -3.95
N ARG A 378 -1.19 3.43 -3.21
CA ARG A 378 -2.48 2.86 -3.65
C ARG A 378 -3.65 3.78 -3.29
N SER A 379 -4.44 4.18 -4.29
CA SER A 379 -5.73 4.89 -4.15
C SER A 379 -6.86 4.12 -4.84
N TYR A 380 -8.12 4.51 -4.58
CA TYR A 380 -9.30 3.78 -5.04
C TYR A 380 -10.46 4.68 -5.49
N GLN A 381 -11.15 4.24 -6.55
CA GLN A 381 -12.47 4.73 -6.95
C GLN A 381 -13.49 3.59 -6.91
N LEU A 382 -14.71 3.88 -6.47
CA LEU A 382 -15.87 3.02 -6.65
C LEU A 382 -16.53 3.36 -8.01
N ASP A 383 -16.53 2.43 -8.96
CA ASP A 383 -17.16 2.52 -10.30
C ASP A 383 -18.49 1.77 -10.26
N ILE A 384 -19.61 2.52 -10.23
CA ILE A 384 -20.97 2.00 -10.30
C ILE A 384 -21.46 2.16 -11.73
N ARG A 385 -21.95 1.09 -12.36
CA ARG A 385 -22.54 1.13 -13.70
C ARG A 385 -23.99 0.72 -13.65
N ILE A 386 -24.86 1.61 -14.10
CA ILE A 386 -26.31 1.46 -14.01
C ILE A 386 -26.89 1.41 -15.42
N GLY A 387 -27.41 0.26 -15.80
CA GLY A 387 -28.10 0.05 -17.07
C GLY A 387 -29.57 0.41 -16.95
N LEU A 388 -30.03 1.38 -17.74
CA LEU A 388 -31.42 1.80 -17.78
C LEU A 388 -32.01 1.54 -19.17
N SER A 389 -33.30 1.21 -19.25
CA SER A 389 -34.03 1.14 -20.52
C SER A 389 -35.36 1.89 -20.49
N TYR A 390 -35.79 2.26 -21.69
CA TYR A 390 -37.04 2.96 -21.98
C TYR A 390 -37.63 2.41 -23.28
N ASN A 391 -38.91 2.06 -23.24
CA ASN A 391 -39.59 1.32 -24.32
C ASN A 391 -40.66 2.15 -25.04
N GLY A 392 -41.00 3.34 -24.53
CA GLY A 392 -42.14 4.14 -25.00
C GLY A 392 -43.49 3.54 -24.61
N SER A 393 -44.53 4.36 -24.76
CA SER A 393 -45.94 3.99 -24.56
C SER A 393 -46.63 3.49 -25.84
N SER A 394 -45.96 3.57 -27.00
CA SER A 394 -46.49 3.15 -28.29
C SER A 394 -46.35 1.65 -28.50
N GLN A 395 -47.42 0.98 -28.95
CA GLN A 395 -47.44 -0.46 -29.27
C GLN A 395 -46.67 -0.82 -30.56
N SER A 396 -46.02 0.15 -31.20
CA SER A 396 -45.15 -0.09 -32.35
C SER A 396 -43.97 -0.98 -31.98
N ALA A 397 -43.48 -1.81 -32.91
CA ALA A 397 -42.36 -2.72 -32.73
C ALA A 397 -40.99 -2.02 -32.66
N ALA A 398 -40.94 -0.79 -32.13
CA ALA A 398 -39.73 -0.02 -31.96
C ALA A 398 -38.83 -0.67 -30.90
N LYS A 399 -37.53 -0.73 -31.20
CA LYS A 399 -36.55 -1.37 -30.32
C LYS A 399 -36.36 -0.54 -29.03
N PRO A 400 -36.45 -1.15 -27.83
CA PRO A 400 -36.12 -0.51 -26.56
C PRO A 400 -34.79 0.26 -26.60
N GLN A 401 -34.81 1.49 -26.13
CA GLN A 401 -33.60 2.27 -25.88
C GLN A 401 -32.98 1.77 -24.57
N THR A 402 -31.69 1.42 -24.61
CA THR A 402 -30.94 0.97 -23.43
C THR A 402 -29.62 1.70 -23.36
N ILE A 403 -29.28 2.18 -22.17
CA ILE A 403 -28.07 2.94 -21.87
C ILE A 403 -27.37 2.40 -20.62
N VAL A 404 -26.09 2.71 -20.45
CA VAL A 404 -25.34 2.44 -19.21
C VAL A 404 -24.68 3.73 -18.73
N LEU A 405 -25.01 4.14 -17.51
CA LEU A 405 -24.45 5.34 -16.87
C LEU A 405 -23.33 4.95 -15.89
N PRO A 406 -22.09 5.45 -16.07
CA PRO A 406 -21.01 5.27 -15.11
C PRO A 406 -21.02 6.38 -14.05
N LEU A 407 -21.04 6.00 -12.77
CA LEU A 407 -20.92 6.91 -11.63
C LEU A 407 -19.67 6.53 -10.86
N ARG A 408 -18.77 7.48 -10.64
CA ARG A 408 -17.47 7.24 -9.99
C ARG A 408 -17.31 8.11 -8.76
N LEU A 409 -16.94 7.48 -7.65
CA LEU A 409 -16.64 8.12 -6.37
C LEU A 409 -15.20 7.78 -5.97
N GLU A 410 -14.38 8.80 -5.68
CA GLU A 410 -13.12 8.58 -4.96
C GLU A 410 -13.42 8.04 -3.55
N ALA A 411 -12.64 7.08 -3.08
CA ALA A 411 -12.80 6.53 -1.74
C ALA A 411 -11.46 6.09 -1.13
N MET A 412 -11.32 6.30 0.18
CA MET A 412 -10.24 5.69 0.95
C MET A 412 -10.64 4.28 1.35
N VAL A 413 -9.74 3.30 1.25
CA VAL A 413 -9.98 1.95 1.75
C VAL A 413 -9.16 1.75 3.02
N ASN A 414 -9.83 1.63 4.17
CA ASN A 414 -9.18 1.34 5.43
C ASN A 414 -9.08 -0.18 5.67
N SER A 415 -8.09 -0.61 6.46
CA SER A 415 -7.85 -2.03 6.72
C SER A 415 -8.96 -2.69 7.56
N GLY A 416 -9.68 -1.93 8.39
CA GLY A 416 -10.64 -2.45 9.36
C GLY A 416 -10.02 -2.81 10.72
N ILE A 417 -8.70 -2.62 10.89
CA ILE A 417 -8.01 -2.78 12.17
C ILE A 417 -7.87 -1.40 12.81
N ALA A 418 -8.79 -1.05 13.71
CA ALA A 418 -8.77 0.23 14.41
C ALA A 418 -7.53 0.36 15.34
N PRO A 419 -6.96 1.57 15.50
CA PRO A 419 -5.90 1.81 16.47
C PRO A 419 -6.41 1.64 17.92
N PRO A 420 -5.62 1.04 18.84
CA PRO A 420 -5.98 0.97 20.25
C PRO A 420 -6.20 2.35 20.88
N SER A 421 -7.13 2.44 21.83
CA SER A 421 -7.42 3.68 22.58
C SER A 421 -6.19 4.27 23.25
N GLU A 422 -5.34 3.42 23.84
CA GLU A 422 -4.12 3.81 24.54
C GLU A 422 -3.08 4.42 23.58
N LEU A 423 -3.07 3.98 22.31
CA LEU A 423 -2.23 4.60 21.27
C LEU A 423 -2.77 5.98 20.90
N LEU A 424 -4.09 6.12 20.74
CA LEU A 424 -4.74 7.40 20.43
C LEU A 424 -4.54 8.43 21.56
N GLU A 425 -4.68 8.01 22.80
CA GLU A 425 -4.44 8.83 24.00
C GLU A 425 -2.99 9.31 24.05
N ALA A 426 -2.01 8.41 23.94
CA ALA A 426 -0.61 8.80 23.98
C ALA A 426 -0.20 9.70 22.79
N MET A 427 -0.77 9.51 21.60
CA MET A 427 -0.60 10.43 20.46
C MET A 427 -1.23 11.81 20.72
N ALA A 428 -2.38 11.86 21.40
CA ALA A 428 -3.04 13.11 21.78
C ALA A 428 -2.24 13.87 22.86
N GLU A 429 -1.74 13.18 23.88
CA GLU A 429 -0.87 13.74 24.92
C GLU A 429 0.41 14.33 24.33
N ALA A 430 1.09 13.61 23.43
CA ALA A 430 2.28 14.10 22.74
C ALA A 430 2.00 15.38 21.95
N ARG A 431 0.88 15.43 21.22
CA ARG A 431 0.46 16.61 20.46
C ARG A 431 0.09 17.79 21.36
N ALA A 432 -0.45 17.52 22.56
CA ALA A 432 -0.72 18.53 23.57
C ALA A 432 0.58 19.06 24.21
N GLY A 433 1.57 18.19 24.46
CA GLY A 433 2.90 18.55 24.95
C GLY A 433 3.62 19.51 24.01
N ILE A 434 3.66 19.19 22.72
CA ILE A 434 4.27 20.05 21.68
C ILE A 434 3.60 21.44 21.64
N ARG A 435 2.25 21.49 21.74
CA ARG A 435 1.49 22.75 21.78
C ARG A 435 1.79 23.60 23.03
N ARG A 436 2.00 22.96 24.19
CA ARG A 436 2.40 23.66 25.43
C ARG A 436 3.80 24.28 25.26
N THR A 437 4.76 23.52 24.73
CA THR A 437 6.12 24.07 24.48
C THR A 437 6.14 25.22 23.47
N SER A 438 5.25 25.24 22.47
CA SER A 438 5.17 26.34 21.50
C SER A 438 4.53 27.63 22.05
N THR A 439 3.86 27.57 23.22
CA THR A 439 3.15 28.72 23.81
C THR A 439 3.88 29.37 24.99
N THR A 440 4.98 28.78 25.48
CA THR A 440 5.74 29.31 26.64
C THR A 440 7.24 29.51 26.37
N GLY A 441 7.66 29.64 25.10
CA GLY A 441 9.06 29.43 24.69
C GLY A 441 9.70 30.45 23.75
N LEU A 442 9.23 31.70 23.65
CA LEU A 442 9.84 32.73 22.77
C LEU A 442 9.94 34.14 23.39
N THR A 443 10.49 34.26 24.61
CA THR A 443 11.02 35.55 25.13
C THR A 443 12.06 35.42 26.26
N SER A 444 12.04 34.36 27.09
CA SER A 444 12.69 34.43 28.40
C SER A 444 14.13 33.91 28.53
N GLU A 445 14.66 33.06 27.64
CA GLU A 445 16.01 32.48 27.82
C GLU A 445 17.14 33.33 27.24
N LYS A 446 16.90 34.10 26.16
CA LYS A 446 17.95 34.96 25.58
C LYS A 446 18.34 36.13 26.50
N MET A 447 17.49 36.50 27.45
CA MET A 447 17.70 37.64 28.36
C MET A 447 18.37 37.28 29.70
N LYS A 448 18.59 35.99 29.99
CA LYS A 448 19.11 35.53 31.29
C LYS A 448 20.61 35.22 31.30
N MET A 449 21.26 35.15 30.12
CA MET A 449 22.70 34.90 30.00
C MET A 449 23.55 36.18 29.85
N GLU A 450 22.93 37.33 29.56
CA GLU A 450 23.63 38.63 29.40
C GLU A 450 23.68 39.46 30.70
N ALA A 451 22.99 39.04 31.76
CA ALA A 451 22.90 39.77 33.04
C ALA A 451 23.98 39.42 34.07
N ARG A 452 25.09 38.77 33.67
CA ARG A 452 26.16 38.31 34.59
C ARG A 452 27.61 38.52 34.15
N THR A 453 27.89 39.49 33.27
CA THR A 453 29.26 40.06 33.12
C THR A 453 29.20 41.48 32.56
N SER A 454 29.20 42.50 33.42
CA SER A 454 29.40 43.89 33.00
C SER A 454 30.17 44.71 34.05
N SER A 455 31.50 44.71 33.96
CA SER A 455 32.33 45.79 34.53
C SER A 455 33.76 45.77 33.95
N GLY A 456 34.08 46.72 33.07
CA GLY A 456 35.47 47.17 32.83
C GLY A 456 35.98 47.11 31.39
N PHE A 457 36.00 48.28 30.72
CA PHE A 457 36.88 48.69 29.58
C PHE A 457 36.88 47.83 28.28
N GLY A 458 36.86 48.40 27.07
CA GLY A 458 36.72 49.80 26.64
C GLY A 458 37.09 50.00 25.14
N ALA A 459 36.28 50.77 24.42
CA ALA A 459 36.52 51.41 23.11
C ALA A 459 36.75 50.58 21.81
N ASN A 460 35.84 50.81 20.85
CA ASN A 460 36.05 51.01 19.39
C ASN A 460 36.70 49.91 18.52
N GLN A 461 35.90 49.27 17.64
CA GLN A 461 36.01 49.39 16.16
C GLN A 461 34.88 48.66 15.40
N VAL A 462 34.67 49.06 14.13
CA VAL A 462 33.59 48.73 13.15
C VAL A 462 34.23 48.91 11.74
N PRO A 463 33.76 48.38 10.57
CA PRO A 463 32.79 47.31 10.21
C PRO A 463 33.59 46.09 9.63
N PRO A 464 33.35 45.39 8.48
CA PRO A 464 32.16 45.21 7.61
C PRO A 464 31.85 43.76 7.13
N THR A 465 30.71 43.63 6.44
CA THR A 465 30.29 42.54 5.52
C THR A 465 30.89 42.71 4.11
N PRO A 466 31.05 41.64 3.29
CA PRO A 466 30.31 41.63 2.01
C PRO A 466 29.95 40.24 1.36
N VAL A 467 28.83 40.28 0.62
CA VAL A 467 28.29 39.57 -0.59
C VAL A 467 28.86 38.26 -1.19
N ASP A 468 27.96 37.54 -1.88
CA ASP A 468 28.18 36.41 -2.82
C ASP A 468 28.84 36.82 -4.17
N ASP A 469 29.51 35.87 -4.87
CA ASP A 469 29.57 35.84 -6.34
C ASP A 469 29.97 34.44 -6.93
N ALA A 470 29.90 34.29 -8.26
CA ALA A 470 29.95 33.02 -9.01
C ALA A 470 31.36 32.45 -9.34
N GLY A 471 31.41 31.21 -9.86
CA GLY A 471 32.65 30.44 -10.16
C GLY A 471 33.44 30.85 -11.42
N PRO A 472 34.55 30.16 -11.78
CA PRO A 472 34.42 28.98 -12.67
C PRO A 472 35.51 27.86 -12.64
N SER A 473 35.16 26.68 -13.20
CA SER A 473 35.93 25.71 -14.02
C SER A 473 37.39 25.25 -13.75
N GLY A 474 37.53 23.99 -13.27
CA GLY A 474 38.54 22.97 -13.70
C GLY A 474 39.93 22.93 -13.01
N PRO A 475 40.77 21.88 -13.22
CA PRO A 475 40.56 20.59 -13.91
C PRO A 475 40.73 19.33 -13.02
N LEU A 476 40.69 18.15 -13.64
CA LEU A 476 40.67 16.81 -13.01
C LEU A 476 41.96 16.42 -12.24
N GLY A 477 41.79 15.85 -11.04
CA GLY A 477 42.86 15.21 -10.26
C GLY A 477 42.52 13.76 -9.89
N MET A 478 43.34 12.80 -10.31
CA MET A 478 43.18 11.37 -9.99
C MET A 478 43.66 11.07 -8.56
N PRO A 479 42.88 10.36 -7.70
CA PRO A 479 43.40 9.88 -6.43
C PRO A 479 44.38 8.72 -6.64
N ALA A 480 45.52 8.77 -5.96
CA ALA A 480 46.61 7.82 -6.12
C ALA A 480 46.29 6.42 -5.55
N ARG A 481 46.93 5.39 -6.13
CA ARG A 481 46.89 4.01 -5.63
C ARG A 481 47.58 3.89 -4.27
N HIS A 482 46.81 3.75 -3.19
CA HIS A 482 47.35 3.19 -1.95
C HIS A 482 47.37 1.65 -2.03
N ARG A 483 48.57 1.07 -1.92
CA ARG A 483 48.76 -0.37 -1.74
C ARG A 483 48.63 -0.75 -0.27
N GLY A 484 47.78 -1.73 0.00
CA GLY A 484 48.04 -2.80 0.96
C GLY A 484 48.18 -2.45 2.45
N ASN A 485 47.08 -2.59 3.19
CA ASN A 485 47.06 -3.46 4.37
C ASN A 485 45.66 -4.09 4.46
N ALA A 486 45.61 -5.38 4.76
CA ALA A 486 44.36 -6.14 4.83
C ALA A 486 43.78 -6.06 6.23
N GLU A 487 43.03 -5.00 6.54
CA GLU A 487 42.25 -4.96 7.79
C GLU A 487 41.00 -5.83 7.66
N GLU A 488 40.90 -6.76 8.61
CA GLU A 488 39.89 -7.80 8.68
C GLU A 488 38.50 -7.17 8.89
N GLN A 489 37.57 -7.42 7.97
CA GLN A 489 36.24 -6.80 7.96
C GLN A 489 35.43 -7.17 9.22
N LEU A 490 35.48 -6.30 10.23
CA LEU A 490 34.41 -6.18 11.21
C LEU A 490 33.09 -5.95 10.45
N PRO A 491 31.99 -6.63 10.81
CA PRO A 491 30.69 -6.28 10.25
C PRO A 491 30.41 -4.81 10.59
N PRO A 492 29.93 -3.99 9.63
CA PRO A 492 29.65 -2.58 9.91
C PRO A 492 28.69 -2.49 11.09
N ALA A 493 29.01 -1.61 12.03
CA ALA A 493 28.18 -1.37 13.20
C ALA A 493 26.88 -0.69 12.77
N TYR A 494 25.87 -1.50 12.45
CA TYR A 494 24.50 -1.04 12.27
C TYR A 494 23.98 -0.53 13.62
N SER A 495 24.18 0.76 13.89
CA SER A 495 23.41 1.46 14.90
C SER A 495 21.95 1.50 14.44
N GLU A 496 21.09 0.70 15.06
CA GLU A 496 19.64 0.85 14.91
C GLU A 496 19.32 2.30 15.28
N ALA A 497 18.71 3.04 14.33
CA ALA A 497 18.40 4.44 14.56
C ALA A 497 17.42 4.55 15.74
N PRO A 498 17.50 5.59 16.58
CA PRO A 498 16.63 5.73 17.72
C PRO A 498 15.16 5.63 17.27
N PRO A 499 14.32 4.83 17.98
CA PRO A 499 12.94 4.62 17.59
C PRO A 499 12.21 5.95 17.52
N SER A 500 11.29 6.09 16.57
CA SER A 500 10.48 7.30 16.52
C SER A 500 9.62 7.40 17.78
N TYR A 501 9.25 8.61 18.19
CA TYR A 501 8.49 8.83 19.43
C TYR A 501 7.26 7.92 19.55
N GLU A 502 6.50 7.77 18.46
CA GLU A 502 5.32 6.89 18.37
C GLU A 502 5.71 5.41 18.55
N ASP A 503 6.85 4.97 18.02
CA ASP A 503 7.36 3.60 18.18
C ASP A 503 7.90 3.33 19.60
N ALA A 504 8.48 4.35 20.25
CA ALA A 504 8.93 4.28 21.63
C ALA A 504 7.75 4.15 22.61
N VAL A 505 6.69 4.95 22.41
CA VAL A 505 5.40 4.80 23.11
C VAL A 505 4.79 3.43 22.84
N ALA A 506 4.68 3.06 21.56
CA ALA A 506 4.12 1.78 21.11
C ALA A 506 4.84 0.55 21.69
N THR A 507 6.12 0.67 22.06
CA THR A 507 6.91 -0.45 22.61
C THR A 507 6.26 -1.04 23.86
N ASN A 508 5.59 -0.24 24.69
CA ASN A 508 4.96 -0.71 25.93
C ASN A 508 3.46 -1.06 25.80
N LEU A 509 2.82 -0.78 24.65
CA LEU A 509 1.41 -1.10 24.43
C LEU A 509 1.16 -2.62 24.33
N ARG A 510 -0.10 -3.06 24.44
CA ARG A 510 -0.45 -4.46 24.16
C ARG A 510 -0.57 -4.70 22.65
N PRO A 511 -0.49 -5.96 22.16
CA PRO A 511 -0.92 -6.31 20.81
C PRO A 511 -2.36 -5.85 20.55
N VAL A 512 -2.70 -5.61 19.29
CA VAL A 512 -4.04 -5.09 18.93
C VAL A 512 -5.07 -6.20 19.10
N ASP A 513 -5.98 -6.01 20.05
CA ASP A 513 -7.16 -6.84 20.27
C ASP A 513 -8.36 -6.26 19.49
N ALA A 514 -8.38 -6.52 18.19
CA ALA A 514 -9.45 -6.14 17.29
C ALA A 514 -9.78 -7.29 16.32
N PRO A 515 -11.02 -7.40 15.81
CA PRO A 515 -11.38 -8.38 14.79
C PRO A 515 -10.45 -8.27 13.58
N ARG A 516 -9.78 -9.37 13.22
CA ARG A 516 -8.77 -9.36 12.15
C ARG A 516 -9.39 -9.67 10.80
N PRO A 517 -9.42 -8.71 9.85
CA PRO A 517 -9.94 -8.95 8.52
C PRO A 517 -8.98 -9.91 7.79
N VAL A 518 -9.51 -10.97 7.19
CA VAL A 518 -8.70 -11.91 6.38
C VAL A 518 -8.07 -11.13 5.23
N TYR A 519 -6.75 -11.17 5.10
CA TYR A 519 -6.05 -10.55 3.97
C TYR A 519 -5.25 -11.59 3.21
N ALA A 520 -5.60 -11.76 1.94
CA ALA A 520 -5.02 -12.71 1.01
C ALA A 520 -4.49 -11.95 -0.20
N PRO A 521 -3.30 -11.34 -0.12
CA PRO A 521 -2.65 -10.77 -1.29
C PRO A 521 -2.47 -11.86 -2.36
N PRO A 522 -2.41 -11.52 -3.67
CA PRO A 522 -2.10 -12.49 -4.72
C PRO A 522 -0.83 -13.31 -4.37
N PRO A 523 -0.67 -14.54 -4.87
CA PRO A 523 0.62 -15.22 -4.74
C PRO A 523 1.71 -14.33 -5.36
N ALA A 524 2.83 -14.17 -4.66
CA ALA A 524 4.02 -13.61 -5.27
C ALA A 524 4.41 -14.53 -6.44
N ALA A 525 4.66 -13.95 -7.62
CA ALA A 525 5.32 -14.68 -8.68
C ALA A 525 6.75 -15.00 -8.22
N GLU A 526 7.26 -16.19 -8.53
CA GLU A 526 8.60 -16.60 -8.13
C GLU A 526 9.66 -15.73 -8.84
N ASP A 527 10.08 -14.64 -8.18
CA ASP A 527 11.28 -13.93 -8.58
C ASP A 527 12.49 -14.77 -8.14
N ASN A 528 13.08 -15.51 -9.08
CA ASN A 528 14.26 -16.36 -8.85
C ASN A 528 15.43 -15.58 -8.21
N VAL A 529 15.45 -14.25 -8.34
CA VAL A 529 16.39 -13.34 -7.67
C VAL A 529 16.31 -13.43 -6.13
N LEU A 530 15.15 -13.79 -5.58
CA LEU A 530 14.91 -13.86 -4.13
C LEU A 530 15.17 -15.23 -3.51
N SER A 531 15.25 -16.29 -4.33
CA SER A 531 15.68 -17.62 -3.89
C SER A 531 17.21 -17.80 -3.93
N GLY A 532 17.94 -16.87 -4.55
CA GLY A 532 19.40 -16.87 -4.64
C GLY A 532 20.06 -16.34 -3.37
N ASP A 533 21.12 -17.02 -2.91
CA ASP A 533 21.93 -16.52 -1.80
C ASP A 533 22.74 -15.30 -2.26
N GLU A 534 22.45 -14.11 -1.72
CA GLU A 534 23.10 -12.81 -2.03
C GLU A 534 24.63 -12.82 -1.92
N LYS A 535 25.24 -13.85 -1.33
CA LYS A 535 26.70 -14.01 -1.21
C LYS A 535 27.34 -14.97 -2.21
N LYS A 536 26.58 -15.72 -2.99
CA LYS A 536 27.13 -16.45 -4.13
C LYS A 536 27.23 -15.49 -5.30
N GLY A 537 28.45 -15.05 -5.59
CA GLY A 537 28.77 -14.57 -6.93
C GLY A 537 28.42 -15.67 -7.92
N TRP A 538 27.49 -15.40 -8.83
CA TRP A 538 26.98 -16.39 -9.76
C TRP A 538 28.05 -16.67 -10.82
N VAL A 539 28.76 -17.78 -10.65
CA VAL A 539 29.61 -18.40 -11.66
C VAL A 539 28.90 -19.66 -12.12
N ASN A 540 28.74 -19.83 -13.44
CA ASN A 540 28.28 -21.08 -14.05
C ASN A 540 29.31 -22.20 -13.83
#